data_AF-A0A4Y7U425-F1
#
_entry.id   AF-A0A4Y7U425-F1
#
_cell.length_a   1.000
_cell.length_b   1.000
_cell.length_c   1.000
_cell.angle_alpha   90.00
_cell.angle_beta   90.00
_cell.angle_gamma   90.00
#
_symmetry.space_group_name_H-M   'P 1'
#
loop_
_entity.id
_entity.type
_entity.pdbx_description
1 polymer ?
#
loop_
_entity_poly.entity_id
_entity_poly.type
_entity_poly.pdbx_seq_one_letter_code
_entity_poly.pdbx_strand_id
1 'polypeptide(L)'
;LTDTENHKITVTSPNAPTWATFEVTGGELAIKLAPGYETAGTYTLNYTAIDELGAAAEMAFEVKVLKTNRAPVVISSEELVYSKLNYFDVRQFAAYFSEPDADKMTFNATVANENIVSVTIGQELGQYVIETHAA
;
A
#
# COMPACT_ATOMS: atom_id res chain seq x y z
N LEU A 1 -12.10 31.36 10.30
CA LEU A 1 -13.04 31.90 9.30
C LEU A 1 -13.76 33.05 9.96
N THR A 2 -13.49 34.24 9.49
CA THR A 2 -14.06 35.48 10.04
C THR A 2 -14.63 36.27 8.88
N ASP A 3 -15.83 36.79 9.08
CA ASP A 3 -16.48 37.72 8.18
C ASP A 3 -16.67 39.04 8.93
N THR A 4 -16.39 40.17 8.28
CA THR A 4 -16.39 41.48 8.97
C THR A 4 -17.82 41.91 9.34
N GLU A 5 -18.77 41.45 8.54
CA GLU A 5 -20.20 41.67 8.68
C GLU A 5 -20.89 40.54 9.48
N ASN A 6 -20.11 39.56 9.94
CA ASN A 6 -20.56 38.41 10.73
C ASN A 6 -21.63 37.55 10.02
N HIS A 7 -21.55 37.44 8.69
CA HIS A 7 -22.35 36.52 7.90
C HIS A 7 -21.94 35.06 8.14
N LYS A 8 -22.87 34.15 7.88
CA LYS A 8 -22.58 32.72 7.89
C LYS A 8 -21.65 32.37 6.72
N ILE A 9 -20.56 31.67 7.02
CA ILE A 9 -19.61 31.19 6.02
C ILE A 9 -19.90 29.72 5.69
N THR A 10 -20.00 29.43 4.40
CA THR A 10 -20.04 28.06 3.87
C THR A 10 -18.70 27.73 3.22
N VAL A 11 -18.13 26.55 3.51
CA VAL A 11 -16.87 26.09 2.92
C VAL A 11 -17.12 24.91 2.01
N THR A 12 -16.51 24.92 0.82
CA THR A 12 -16.52 23.79 -0.13
C THR A 12 -15.10 23.36 -0.48
N SER A 13 -14.94 22.08 -0.82
CA SER A 13 -13.69 21.52 -1.35
C SER A 13 -14.01 20.47 -2.42
N PRO A 14 -14.29 20.90 -3.67
CA PRO A 14 -14.88 20.02 -4.68
C PRO A 14 -13.92 18.91 -5.16
N ASN A 15 -12.61 19.11 -5.01
CA ASN A 15 -11.57 18.19 -5.50
C ASN A 15 -10.86 17.43 -4.37
N ALA A 16 -11.39 17.46 -3.14
CA ALA A 16 -10.80 16.73 -2.03
C ALA A 16 -10.89 15.21 -2.30
N PRO A 17 -9.77 14.47 -2.17
CA PRO A 17 -9.82 13.02 -2.16
C PRO A 17 -10.74 12.49 -1.05
N THR A 18 -11.33 11.31 -1.23
CA THR A 18 -12.27 10.72 -0.25
C THR A 18 -11.67 10.49 1.13
N TRP A 19 -10.34 10.37 1.23
CA TRP A 19 -9.59 10.24 2.48
C TRP A 19 -9.30 11.60 3.15
N ALA A 20 -9.55 12.73 2.48
CA ALA A 20 -9.41 14.07 3.02
C ALA A 20 -10.80 14.69 3.23
N THR A 21 -11.18 14.86 4.49
CA THR A 21 -12.46 15.47 4.87
C THR A 21 -12.22 16.72 5.69
N PHE A 22 -13.25 17.53 5.88
CA PHE A 22 -13.16 18.71 6.71
C PHE A 22 -14.48 18.94 7.46
N GLU A 23 -14.38 19.65 8.57
CA GLU A 23 -15.51 20.12 9.34
C GLU A 23 -15.29 21.59 9.70
N VAL A 24 -16.37 22.36 9.75
CA VAL A 24 -16.34 23.75 10.21
C VAL A 24 -17.06 23.83 11.55
N THR A 25 -16.34 24.13 12.63
CA THR A 25 -16.90 24.26 13.98
C THR A 25 -16.44 25.58 14.59
N GLY A 26 -17.38 26.41 15.07
CA GLY A 26 -17.04 27.68 15.73
C GLY A 26 -16.24 28.66 14.86
N GLY A 27 -16.39 28.59 13.53
CA GLY A 27 -15.61 29.39 12.59
C GLY A 27 -14.20 28.84 12.31
N GLU A 28 -13.80 27.71 12.86
CA GLU A 28 -12.54 27.04 12.55
C GLU A 28 -12.74 25.94 11.51
N LEU A 29 -11.82 25.86 10.54
CA LEU A 29 -11.77 24.78 9.55
C LEU A 29 -10.85 23.69 10.09
N ALA A 30 -11.43 22.56 10.49
CA ALA A 30 -10.70 21.37 10.90
C ALA A 30 -10.58 20.40 9.72
N ILE A 31 -9.35 20.06 9.33
CA ILE A 31 -9.08 19.12 8.23
C ILE A 31 -8.73 17.75 8.84
N LYS A 32 -9.40 16.70 8.36
CA LYS A 32 -9.16 15.30 8.77
C LYS A 32 -8.60 14.54 7.58
N LEU A 33 -7.39 14.00 7.72
CA LEU A 33 -6.71 13.21 6.70
C LEU A 33 -6.61 11.76 7.15
N ALA A 34 -7.09 10.83 6.32
CA ALA A 34 -7.04 9.39 6.55
C ALA A 34 -6.49 8.64 5.32
N PRO A 35 -5.29 9.00 4.81
CA PRO A 35 -4.73 8.37 3.62
C PRO A 35 -4.54 6.86 3.82
N GLY A 36 -4.68 6.10 2.73
CA GLY A 36 -4.42 4.67 2.67
C GLY A 36 -3.03 4.35 2.10
N TYR A 37 -2.65 3.07 2.11
CA TYR A 37 -1.37 2.63 1.52
C TYR A 37 -1.25 2.96 0.03
N GLU A 38 -2.36 2.89 -0.71
CA GLU A 38 -2.40 3.19 -2.15
C GLU A 38 -2.54 4.68 -2.47
N THR A 39 -2.54 5.56 -1.46
CA THR A 39 -2.75 7.00 -1.66
C THR A 39 -1.47 7.80 -1.53
N ALA A 40 -0.31 7.16 -1.69
CA ALA A 40 0.98 7.86 -1.73
C ALA A 40 1.03 8.82 -2.92
N GLY A 41 1.52 10.03 -2.69
CA GLY A 41 1.54 11.09 -3.71
C GLY A 41 1.44 12.48 -3.12
N THR A 42 1.42 13.48 -4.01
CA THR A 42 1.20 14.88 -3.65
C THR A 42 -0.18 15.30 -4.12
N TYR A 43 -0.94 15.94 -3.23
CA TYR A 43 -2.31 16.39 -3.48
C TYR A 43 -2.43 17.87 -3.12
N THR A 44 -3.19 18.60 -3.92
CA THR A 44 -3.55 19.99 -3.60
C THR A 44 -5.01 20.02 -3.16
N LEU A 45 -5.25 20.39 -1.89
CA LEU A 45 -6.59 20.56 -1.35
C LEU A 45 -6.99 22.03 -1.46
N ASN A 46 -7.98 22.30 -2.32
CA ASN A 46 -8.54 23.64 -2.50
C ASN A 46 -9.80 23.81 -1.66
N TYR A 47 -9.87 24.90 -0.92
CA TYR A 47 -11.02 25.29 -0.11
C TYR A 47 -11.53 26.64 -0.57
N THR A 48 -12.85 26.75 -0.77
CA THR A 48 -13.53 28.01 -1.10
C THR A 48 -14.50 28.32 0.03
N ALA A 49 -14.29 29.43 0.72
CA ALA A 49 -15.20 29.98 1.72
C ALA A 49 -16.09 31.04 1.05
N ILE A 50 -17.40 30.94 1.20
CA ILE A 50 -18.40 31.84 0.61
C ILE A 50 -19.33 32.35 1.72
N ASP A 51 -19.58 33.66 1.78
CA ASP A 51 -20.56 34.26 2.69
C ASP A 51 -22.00 34.18 2.14
N GLU A 52 -22.99 34.67 2.90
CA GLU A 52 -24.40 34.65 2.47
C GLU A 52 -24.70 35.61 1.31
N LEU A 53 -23.81 36.56 1.03
CA LEU A 53 -23.93 37.54 -0.05
C LEU A 53 -23.17 37.12 -1.32
N GLY A 54 -22.46 35.99 -1.29
CA GLY A 54 -21.73 35.41 -2.41
C GLY A 54 -20.28 35.88 -2.54
N ALA A 55 -19.74 36.66 -1.60
CA ALA A 55 -18.32 36.98 -1.58
C ALA A 55 -17.52 35.72 -1.23
N ALA A 56 -16.42 35.49 -1.96
CA ALA A 56 -15.65 34.25 -1.86
C ALA A 56 -14.16 34.50 -1.61
N ALA A 57 -13.54 33.62 -0.83
CA ALA A 57 -12.10 33.53 -0.64
C ALA A 57 -11.63 32.09 -0.83
N GLU A 58 -10.46 31.93 -1.44
CA GLU A 58 -9.88 30.61 -1.74
C GLU A 58 -8.57 30.39 -0.99
N MET A 59 -8.31 29.13 -0.64
CA MET A 59 -7.08 28.69 -0.01
C MET A 59 -6.70 27.31 -0.54
N ALA A 60 -5.41 27.08 -0.74
CA ALA A 60 -4.87 25.80 -1.18
C ALA A 60 -3.83 25.28 -0.17
N PHE A 61 -3.91 23.99 0.15
CA PHE A 61 -2.89 23.28 0.92
C PHE A 61 -2.27 22.17 0.09
N GLU A 62 -0.94 22.10 0.08
CA GLU A 62 -0.24 20.93 -0.45
C GLU A 62 -0.13 19.86 0.64
N VAL A 63 -0.60 18.66 0.34
CA VAL A 63 -0.51 17.48 1.21
C VAL A 63 0.35 16.44 0.52
N LYS A 64 1.47 16.10 1.16
CA LYS A 64 2.35 15.02 0.71
C LYS A 64 2.10 13.76 1.53
N VAL A 65 1.54 12.74 0.90
CA VAL A 65 1.39 11.40 1.47
C VAL A 65 2.61 10.57 1.07
N LEU A 66 3.37 10.11 2.06
CA LEU A 66 4.59 9.35 1.83
C LEU A 66 4.27 7.87 1.56
N LYS A 67 4.98 7.26 0.58
CA LYS A 67 4.93 5.81 0.38
C LYS A 67 5.57 5.13 1.59
N THR A 68 4.82 4.26 2.25
CA THR A 68 5.32 3.41 3.33
C THR A 68 5.28 1.97 2.85
N ASN A 69 6.46 1.35 2.71
CA ASN A 69 6.58 -0.03 2.25
C ASN A 69 6.01 -1.02 3.27
N ARG A 70 5.10 -1.89 2.84
CA ARG A 70 4.58 -3.04 3.57
C ARG A 70 5.51 -4.23 3.36
N ALA A 71 5.61 -5.09 4.37
CA ALA A 71 6.37 -6.33 4.22
C ALA A 71 5.57 -7.33 3.36
N PRO A 72 6.26 -8.23 2.62
CA PRO A 72 5.59 -9.38 2.04
C PRO A 72 4.92 -10.23 3.12
N VAL A 73 3.82 -10.88 2.75
CA VAL A 73 3.04 -11.75 3.65
C VAL A 73 3.04 -13.19 3.18
N VAL A 74 2.99 -14.12 4.13
CA VAL A 74 2.75 -15.55 3.86
C VAL A 74 1.26 -15.77 3.70
N ILE A 75 0.86 -16.38 2.58
CA ILE A 75 -0.55 -16.67 2.26
C ILE A 75 -0.88 -18.15 2.31
N SER A 76 0.13 -19.03 2.25
CA SER A 76 -0.05 -20.47 2.33
C SER A 76 1.21 -21.15 2.84
N SER A 77 1.05 -22.37 3.35
CA SER A 77 2.14 -23.26 3.75
C SER A 77 1.73 -24.70 3.45
N GLU A 78 2.71 -25.53 3.08
CA GLU A 78 2.46 -26.91 2.68
C GLU A 78 3.57 -27.82 3.22
N GLU A 79 3.20 -29.05 3.57
CA GLU A 79 4.16 -30.11 3.87
C GLU A 79 4.62 -30.78 2.57
N LEU A 80 5.93 -30.85 2.35
CA LEU A 80 6.53 -31.44 1.15
C LEU A 80 7.01 -32.85 1.44
N VAL A 81 6.44 -33.84 0.74
CA VAL A 81 6.79 -35.26 0.91
C VAL A 81 7.23 -35.84 -0.42
N TYR A 82 8.43 -36.41 -0.45
CA TYR A 82 9.01 -37.05 -1.64
C TYR A 82 9.35 -38.51 -1.36
N SER A 83 8.98 -39.39 -2.30
CA SER A 83 9.29 -40.83 -2.26
C SER A 83 10.16 -41.30 -3.44
N LYS A 84 10.54 -40.38 -4.33
CA LYS A 84 11.36 -40.64 -5.51
C LYS A 84 12.72 -39.95 -5.35
N LEU A 85 13.76 -40.58 -5.89
CA LEU A 85 15.11 -40.02 -6.00
C LEU A 85 15.30 -39.38 -7.38
N ASN A 86 16.22 -38.42 -7.49
CA ASN A 86 16.48 -37.65 -8.72
C ASN A 86 15.20 -37.02 -9.32
N TYR A 87 14.28 -36.59 -8.46
CA TYR A 87 13.04 -35.94 -8.82
C TYR A 87 13.19 -34.42 -8.76
N PHE A 88 12.70 -33.74 -9.79
CA PHE A 88 12.64 -32.29 -9.88
C PHE A 88 11.20 -31.82 -9.65
N ASP A 89 11.01 -30.95 -8.65
CA ASP A 89 9.75 -30.32 -8.34
C ASP A 89 9.87 -28.80 -8.52
N VAL A 90 9.15 -28.27 -9.52
CA VAL A 90 9.17 -26.84 -9.85
C VAL A 90 7.95 -26.17 -9.24
N ARG A 91 8.18 -25.17 -8.38
CA ARG A 91 7.14 -24.45 -7.65
C ARG A 91 7.26 -22.95 -7.81
N GLN A 92 6.17 -22.25 -7.56
CA GLN A 92 6.08 -20.80 -7.62
C GLN A 92 6.06 -20.23 -6.20
N PHE A 93 6.85 -19.19 -5.93
CA PHE A 93 6.76 -18.48 -4.64
C PHE A 93 5.41 -17.78 -4.44
N ALA A 94 4.77 -17.36 -5.53
CA ALA A 94 3.46 -16.72 -5.50
C ALA A 94 2.34 -17.61 -4.94
N ALA A 95 2.57 -18.93 -4.80
CA ALA A 95 1.64 -19.82 -4.10
C ALA A 95 1.70 -19.68 -2.57
N TYR A 96 2.80 -19.14 -2.04
CA TYR A 96 3.10 -19.09 -0.60
C TYR A 96 3.27 -17.67 -0.08
N PHE A 97 3.66 -16.72 -0.93
CA PHE A 97 3.89 -15.33 -0.55
C PHE A 97 3.17 -14.36 -1.48
N SER A 98 2.76 -13.21 -0.93
CA SER A 98 2.27 -12.06 -1.71
C SER A 98 2.90 -10.77 -1.22
N GLU A 99 3.12 -9.83 -2.14
CA GLU A 99 3.64 -8.49 -1.85
C GLU A 99 2.50 -7.46 -2.03
N PRO A 100 2.05 -6.78 -0.96
CA PRO A 100 0.92 -5.86 -1.04
C PRO A 100 1.15 -4.62 -1.92
N ASP A 101 2.38 -4.12 -2.04
CA ASP A 101 2.74 -2.90 -2.76
C ASP A 101 3.22 -3.15 -4.21
N ALA A 102 3.12 -4.39 -4.68
CA ALA A 102 3.64 -4.87 -5.96
C ALA A 102 5.14 -4.59 -6.17
N ASP A 103 5.91 -4.49 -5.07
CA ASP A 103 7.35 -4.30 -5.11
C ASP A 103 8.06 -5.63 -5.47
N LYS A 104 9.25 -5.55 -6.10
CA LYS A 104 9.99 -6.76 -6.52
C LYS A 104 10.43 -7.57 -5.30
N MET A 105 9.91 -8.78 -5.18
CA MET A 105 10.31 -9.71 -4.13
C MET A 105 11.66 -10.37 -4.45
N THR A 106 12.45 -10.62 -3.40
CA THR A 106 13.65 -11.46 -3.46
C THR A 106 13.47 -12.64 -2.53
N PHE A 107 13.80 -13.84 -3.00
CA PHE A 107 13.61 -15.06 -2.25
C PHE A 107 14.94 -15.68 -1.83
N ASN A 108 14.95 -16.36 -0.69
CA ASN A 108 16.03 -17.26 -0.33
C ASN A 108 15.43 -18.56 0.20
N ALA A 109 16.07 -19.67 -0.09
CA ALA A 109 15.66 -20.99 0.34
C ALA A 109 16.90 -21.75 0.79
N THR A 110 16.78 -22.46 1.89
CA THR A 110 17.82 -23.32 2.43
C THR A 110 17.22 -24.68 2.70
N VAL A 111 18.07 -25.70 2.67
CA VAL A 111 17.69 -27.07 2.94
C VAL A 111 18.41 -27.57 4.17
N ALA A 112 17.74 -28.41 4.96
CA ALA A 112 18.32 -28.93 6.20
C ALA A 112 19.45 -29.95 5.96
N ASN A 113 19.42 -30.67 4.84
CA ASN A 113 20.43 -31.65 4.48
C ASN A 113 20.68 -31.64 2.97
N GLU A 114 21.79 -31.02 2.58
CA GLU A 114 22.19 -30.87 1.18
C GLU A 114 22.57 -32.20 0.51
N ASN A 115 22.81 -33.27 1.28
CA ASN A 115 23.10 -34.59 0.69
C ASN A 115 21.85 -35.24 0.09
N ILE A 116 20.66 -34.94 0.60
CA ILE A 116 19.41 -35.57 0.15
C ILE A 116 18.56 -34.68 -0.75
N VAL A 117 18.75 -33.36 -0.67
CA VAL A 117 17.97 -32.40 -1.45
C VAL A 117 18.78 -31.14 -1.72
N SER A 118 18.58 -30.54 -2.88
CA SER A 118 19.03 -29.19 -3.19
C SER A 118 17.85 -28.31 -3.61
N VAL A 119 18.02 -26.99 -3.46
CA VAL A 119 17.05 -26.00 -3.92
C VAL A 119 17.72 -24.98 -4.82
N THR A 120 17.16 -24.77 -6.01
CA THR A 120 17.61 -23.75 -6.96
C THR A 120 16.54 -22.67 -7.10
N ILE A 121 16.94 -21.40 -6.99
CA ILE A 121 16.00 -20.28 -7.08
C ILE A 121 16.09 -19.59 -8.44
N GLY A 122 14.99 -19.58 -9.18
CA GLY A 122 14.80 -18.78 -10.40
C GLY A 122 14.12 -17.46 -10.07
N GLN A 123 14.85 -16.48 -9.53
CA GLN A 123 14.31 -15.18 -9.07
C GLN A 123 13.48 -14.46 -10.14
N GLU A 124 14.00 -14.37 -11.37
CA GLU A 124 13.33 -13.66 -12.47
C GLU A 124 12.04 -14.35 -12.93
N LEU A 125 11.88 -15.64 -12.63
CA LEU A 125 10.66 -16.40 -12.90
C LEU A 125 9.74 -16.51 -11.68
N GLY A 126 10.18 -16.07 -10.49
CA GLY A 126 9.46 -16.27 -9.23
C GLY A 126 9.34 -17.75 -8.83
N GLN A 127 10.29 -18.58 -9.26
CA GLN A 127 10.25 -20.03 -9.10
C GLN A 127 11.36 -20.54 -8.19
N TYR A 128 11.13 -21.71 -7.61
CA TYR A 128 12.18 -22.52 -7.05
C TYR A 128 12.01 -23.97 -7.49
N VAL A 129 13.13 -24.65 -7.64
CA VAL A 129 13.20 -26.05 -8.02
C VAL A 129 13.78 -26.80 -6.84
N ILE A 130 13.06 -27.80 -6.36
CA ILE A 130 13.56 -28.78 -5.40
C ILE A 130 14.05 -29.98 -6.20
N GLU A 131 15.28 -30.40 -5.96
CA GLU A 131 15.87 -31.60 -6.54
C GLU A 131 16.25 -32.57 -5.42
N THR A 132 15.62 -33.75 -5.39
CA THR A 132 16.00 -34.82 -4.47
C THR A 132 17.18 -35.60 -5.03
N HIS A 133 18.21 -35.90 -4.25
CA HIS A 133 19.37 -36.65 -4.74
C HIS A 133 19.18 -38.17 -4.62
N ALA A 134 19.98 -38.93 -5.35
CA ALA A 134 20.17 -40.36 -5.09
C ALA A 134 21.02 -40.55 -3.81
N ALA A 135 20.72 -41.62 -3.06
CA ALA A 135 21.52 -42.06 -1.92
C ALA A 135 22.88 -42.63 -2.35
#